data_AF-A0A0N0XRW3-F1
#
_entry.id   AF-A0A0N0XRW3-F1
#
_cell.length_a   1.000
_cell.length_b   1.000
_cell.length_c   1.000
_cell.angle_alpha   90.00
_cell.angle_beta   90.00
_cell.angle_gamma   90.00
#
_symmetry.space_group_name_H-M   'P 1'
#
loop_
_entity.id
_entity.type
_entity.pdbx_description
1 polymer ?
#
loop_
_entity_poly.entity_id
_entity_poly.type
_entity_poly.pdbx_seq_one_letter_code
_entity_poly.pdbx_strand_id
1 'polypeptide(L)' 'MFDRAESREPSAELFYLPGAEAGSLTLGLVWCVQRTGDRLITRPVFLPAAAMGDVSHHLPREAWAIF' A
#
# COMPACT_ATOMS: atom_id res chain seq x y z
N MET A 1 -13.78 -4.01 -22.18
CA MET A 1 -12.48 -3.72 -22.83
C MET A 1 -11.66 -3.00 -21.78
N PHE A 2 -10.57 -3.61 -21.31
CA PHE A 2 -9.70 -2.98 -20.31
C PHE A 2 -8.69 -2.11 -21.06
N ASP A 3 -8.66 -0.81 -20.76
CA ASP A 3 -7.63 0.08 -21.30
C ASP A 3 -6.24 -0.35 -20.82
N ARG A 4 -5.23 -0.17 -21.68
CA ARG A 4 -3.82 -0.42 -21.31
C ARG A 4 -3.43 0.53 -20.19
N ALA A 5 -2.68 0.03 -19.21
CA ALA A 5 -2.14 0.83 -18.10
C ALA A 5 -1.31 2.04 -18.56
N GLU A 6 -0.81 2.03 -19.80
CA GLU A 6 -0.07 3.11 -20.45
C GLU A 6 -0.90 4.39 -20.70
N SER A 7 -2.23 4.34 -20.65
CA SER A 7 -3.09 5.54 -20.79
C SER A 7 -3.33 6.29 -19.48
N ARG A 8 -2.81 5.78 -18.35
CA ARG A 8 -2.94 6.44 -17.06
C ARG A 8 -1.92 7.57 -17.00
N GLU A 9 -2.40 8.82 -16.89
CA GLU A 9 -1.59 9.98 -16.48
C GLU A 9 -0.64 9.55 -15.35
N PRO A 10 0.64 9.96 -15.35
CA PRO A 10 1.61 9.51 -14.37
C PRO A 10 1.14 9.94 -12.98
N SER A 11 0.44 9.04 -12.29
CA SER A 11 -0.03 9.28 -10.94
C SER A 11 1.18 9.23 -10.04
N ALA A 12 1.82 10.38 -9.89
CA ALA A 12 3.02 10.65 -9.11
C ALA A 12 2.75 10.59 -7.60
N GLU A 13 1.96 9.62 -7.15
CA GLU A 13 1.54 9.55 -5.76
C GLU A 13 1.60 8.12 -5.22
N LEU A 14 2.69 7.44 -5.57
CA LEU A 14 3.18 6.32 -4.78
C LEU A 14 4.24 6.86 -3.82
N PHE A 15 4.03 6.66 -2.52
CA PHE A 15 5.06 6.86 -1.51
C PHE A 15 5.42 5.54 -0.88
N TYR A 16 6.61 5.46 -0.29
CA TYR A 16 7.08 4.27 0.41
C TYR A 16 7.22 4.58 1.90
N LEU A 17 6.67 3.69 2.72
CA LEU A 17 6.88 3.70 4.16
C LEU A 17 8.28 3.14 4.49
N PRO A 18 8.80 3.37 5.71
CA PRO A 18 10.12 2.87 6.12
C PRO A 18 10.29 1.34 6.01
N GLY A 19 9.21 0.56 5.99
CA GLY A 19 9.22 -0.90 5.78
C GLY A 19 9.17 -1.34 4.31
N ALA A 20 9.32 -0.39 3.37
CA ALA A 20 9.19 -0.58 1.92
C ALA A 20 7.77 -0.93 1.43
N GLU A 21 6.75 -0.68 2.25
CA GLU A 21 5.36 -0.76 1.82
C GLU A 21 4.99 0.44 0.94
N ALA A 22 4.36 0.17 -0.20
CA ALA A 22 3.85 1.20 -1.08
C ALA A 22 2.51 1.72 -0.58
N GLY A 23 2.28 3.04 -0.69
CA GLY A 23 1.00 3.67 -0.39
C GLY A 23 0.62 4.76 -1.38
N SER A 24 -0.66 5.15 -1.36
CA SER A 24 -1.22 6.27 -2.12
C SER A 24 -2.03 7.15 -1.19
N LEU A 25 -1.66 8.44 -1.07
CA LEU A 25 -2.31 9.38 -0.16
C LEU A 25 -3.73 9.73 -0.64
N THR A 26 -3.93 9.95 -1.94
CA THR A 26 -5.24 10.24 -2.55
C THR A 26 -6.22 9.08 -2.36
N LEU A 27 -5.74 7.85 -2.41
CA LEU A 27 -6.57 6.66 -2.16
C LEU A 27 -6.71 6.32 -0.68
N GLY A 28 -5.91 6.95 0.21
CA GLY A 28 -5.83 6.58 1.62
C GLY A 28 -5.47 5.10 1.79
N LEU A 29 -4.54 4.59 1.00
CA LEU A 29 -4.29 3.15 0.86
C LEU A 29 -2.82 2.82 1.08
N VAL A 30 -2.56 1.75 1.82
CA VAL A 30 -1.23 1.14 1.95
C VAL A 30 -1.28 -0.34 1.61
N TRP A 31 -0.32 -0.81 0.82
CA TRP A 31 -0.18 -2.21 0.44
C TRP A 31 0.91 -2.89 1.27
N CYS A 32 0.48 -3.77 2.17
CA CYS A 32 1.39 -4.75 2.78
C CYS A 32 1.66 -5.83 1.71
N VAL A 33 2.91 -6.05 1.32
CA VAL A 33 3.28 -7.10 0.36
C VAL A 33 4.29 -8.03 1.01
N GLN A 34 3.97 -9.32 1.03
CA GLN A 34 4.85 -10.36 1.57
C GLN A 34 5.03 -11.48 0.55
N ARG A 35 6.21 -12.11 0.54
CA ARG A 35 6.52 -13.23 -0.34
C ARG A 35 6.38 -14.55 0.40
N THR A 36 5.58 -15.46 -0.14
CA THR A 36 5.41 -16.83 0.35
C THR A 36 5.70 -17.80 -0.79
N GLY A 37 6.93 -18.32 -0.81
CA GLY A 37 7.42 -19.16 -1.90
C GLY A 37 7.48 -18.41 -3.24
N ASP A 38 6.65 -18.85 -4.20
CA ASP A 38 6.47 -18.27 -5.52
C ASP A 38 5.31 -17.25 -5.59
N ARG A 39 4.64 -16.99 -4.46
CA ARG A 39 3.47 -16.10 -4.39
C ARG A 39 3.81 -14.79 -3.69
N LEU A 40 3.14 -13.73 -4.14
CA LEU A 40 3.02 -12.49 -3.39
C LEU A 40 1.65 -12.46 -2.73
N ILE A 41 1.63 -12.31 -1.42
CA ILE A 41 0.41 -12.10 -0.66
C ILE A 41 0.35 -10.61 -0.31
N THR A 42 -0.81 -10.02 -0.53
CA THR A 42 -1.05 -8.62 -0.18
C THR A 42 -2.32 -8.45 0.64
N ARG A 43 -2.25 -7.54 1.61
CA ARG A 43 -3.40 -7.07 2.40
C ARG A 43 -3.47 -5.55 2.30
N PRO A 44 -4.32 -4.99 1.44
CA PRO A 44 -4.54 -3.56 1.37
C PRO A 44 -5.17 -3.06 2.67
N VAL A 45 -4.67 -1.96 3.21
CA VAL A 45 -5.22 -1.29 4.37
C VAL A 45 -5.61 0.12 4.01
N PHE A 46 -6.85 0.49 4.32
CA PHE A 46 -7.39 1.82 4.10
C PHE A 46 -7.29 2.64 5.38
N LEU A 47 -6.77 3.85 5.25
CA LEU A 47 -6.55 4.79 6.35
C LEU A 47 -7.09 6.17 5.94
N PRO A 48 -7.64 6.94 6.89
CA PRO A 48 -7.93 8.35 6.65
C PRO A 48 -6.67 9.10 6.22
N ALA A 49 -6.82 10.12 5.37
CA ALA A 49 -5.67 10.94 4.91
C ALA A 49 -4.80 11.47 6.05
N ALA A 50 -5.42 11.86 7.18
CA ALA A 50 -4.70 12.33 8.36
C ALA A 50 -3.79 11.27 9.02
N ALA A 51 -4.11 9.99 8.85
CA ALA A 51 -3.33 8.86 9.41
C ALA A 51 -2.23 8.38 8.46
N MET A 52 -2.24 8.80 7.19
CA MET A 52 -1.29 8.34 6.17
C MET A 52 0.14 8.84 6.38
N GLY A 53 0.32 9.93 7.12
CA GLY A 53 1.65 10.41 7.51
C GLY A 53 2.25 9.64 8.70
N ASP A 54 1.45 8.84 9.39
CA ASP A 54 1.86 8.16 10.63
C ASP A 54 1.35 6.71 10.75
N VAL A 55 1.45 6.01 9.63
CA VAL A 55 0.86 4.68 9.43
C VAL A 55 1.35 3.66 10.46
N SER A 56 2.63 3.74 10.86
CA SER A 56 3.24 2.83 11.84
C SER A 56 2.68 2.97 13.26
N HIS A 57 2.17 4.14 13.65
CA HIS A 57 1.50 4.31 14.95
C HIS A 57 0.03 3.87 14.90
N HIS A 58 -0.60 3.89 13.72
CA HIS A 58 -2.00 3.49 13.56
C HIS A 58 -2.20 1.98 13.32
N LEU A 59 -1.22 1.31 12.72
CA LEU A 59 -1.30 -0.11 12.41
C LEU A 59 -0.26 -0.89 13.23
N PRO A 60 -0.71 -1.74 14.17
CA PRO A 60 0.20 -2.54 14.98
C PRO A 60 0.93 -3.54 14.08
N ARG A 61 2.12 -4.01 14.49
CA ARG A 61 3.01 -4.85 13.66
C ARG A 61 2.31 -6.08 13.09
N GLU A 62 1.37 -6.64 13.84
CA GLU A 62 0.57 -7.82 13.49
C GLU A 62 -0.37 -7.53 12.31
N ALA A 63 -0.81 -6.28 12.15
CA ALA A 63 -1.58 -5.82 11.00
C ALA A 63 -0.72 -5.71 9.71
N TRP A 64 0.60 -5.84 9.81
CA TRP A 64 1.53 -5.95 8.67
C TRP A 64 1.89 -7.39 8.34
N ALA A 65 1.77 -8.30 9.31
CA ALA A 65 2.02 -9.72 9.11
C ALA A 65 0.85 -10.40 8.40
N ILE A 66 1.12 -11.06 7.27
CA ILE A 66 0.16 -11.86 6.53
C ILE A 66 0.63 -13.32 6.66
N PHE A 67 0.10 -14.02 7.67
CA PHE A 67 0.41 -15.42 7.95
C PHE A 67 -0.32 -16.37 6.99
#